data_AF-A0A1S3SVK3-F1
#
_entry.id   AF-A0A1S3SVK3-F1
#
_cell.length_a   1.000
_cell.length_b   1.000
_cell.length_c   1.000
_cell.angle_alpha   90.00
_cell.angle_beta   90.00
_cell.angle_gamma   90.00
#
_symmetry.space_group_name_H-M   'P 1'
#
loop_
_entity.id
_entity.type
_entity.pdbx_description
1 polymer ?
#
loop_
_entity_poly.entity_id
_entity_poly.type
_entity_poly.pdbx_seq_one_letter_code
_entity_poly.pdbx_strand_id
1 'polypeptide(L)'
;MNRTHIHLALGLPGEDRVISSMRRDCDLAIFIDVPKALSEGIQFFWSENGVLLTPGDTEGKLLPRYFSRALQLRPTQSILPLE
;
A
#
# COMPACT_ATOMS: atom_id res chain seq x y z
N MET A 1 -10.59 2.73 16.69
CA MET A 1 -9.91 3.13 15.44
C MET A 1 -8.89 4.22 15.82
N ASN A 2 -7.63 3.83 16.05
CA ASN A 2 -6.57 4.74 16.54
C ASN A 2 -5.40 4.86 15.55
N ARG A 3 -5.59 4.45 14.29
CA ARG A 3 -4.51 4.50 13.28
C ARG A 3 -4.57 5.85 12.58
N THR A 4 -3.47 6.61 12.69
CA THR A 4 -3.29 7.93 12.04
C THR A 4 -2.42 7.85 10.79
N HIS A 5 -1.94 6.66 10.44
CA HIS A 5 -1.04 6.42 9.30
C HIS A 5 -1.64 5.37 8.37
N ILE A 6 -1.32 5.48 7.08
CA ILE A 6 -1.57 4.45 6.07
C ILE A 6 -0.51 3.35 6.27
N HIS A 7 -0.97 2.11 6.47
CA HIS A 7 -0.10 0.93 6.59
C HIS A 7 0.06 0.25 5.23
N LEU A 8 1.29 0.07 4.77
CA LEU A 8 1.61 -0.62 3.54
C LEU A 8 2.10 -2.05 3.83
N ALA A 9 1.54 -3.02 3.12
CA ALA A 9 2.03 -4.39 3.13
C ALA A 9 3.25 -4.53 2.21
N LEU A 10 4.20 -5.39 2.60
CA LEU A 10 5.40 -5.68 1.80
C LEU A 10 5.22 -6.84 0.81
N GLY A 11 4.05 -7.48 0.81
CA GLY A 11 3.75 -8.64 -0.03
C GLY A 11 2.25 -8.91 -0.13
N LEU A 12 1.88 -9.83 -1.02
CA LEU A 12 0.50 -10.27 -1.25
C LEU A 12 0.09 -11.39 -0.26
N PRO A 13 -1.22 -11.64 -0.04
CA PRO A 13 -1.65 -12.62 0.95
C PRO A 13 -1.16 -14.00 0.51
N GLY A 14 -0.46 -14.71 1.39
CA GLY A 14 0.13 -16.02 1.09
C GLY A 14 1.60 -15.99 0.69
N GLU A 15 2.22 -14.81 0.54
CA GLU A 15 3.67 -14.69 0.38
C GLU A 15 4.38 -14.67 1.75
N ASP A 16 5.56 -15.32 1.83
CA ASP A 16 6.34 -15.51 3.07
C ASP A 16 6.77 -14.21 3.78
N ARG A 17 6.72 -13.07 3.09
CA ARG A 17 7.12 -11.75 3.63
C ARG A 17 5.97 -10.94 4.23
N VAL A 18 4.75 -11.49 4.29
CA VAL A 18 3.62 -10.76 4.87
C VAL A 18 3.61 -10.88 6.38
N ILE A 19 4.20 -9.88 7.04
CA ILE A 19 4.02 -9.65 8.48
C ILE A 19 2.59 -9.11 8.70
N SER A 20 1.60 -10.01 8.66
CA SER A 20 0.25 -9.89 9.23
C SER A 20 -0.70 -8.76 8.80
N SER A 21 -0.30 -7.83 7.92
CA SER A 21 -1.12 -6.63 7.65
C SER A 21 -2.24 -6.85 6.64
N MET A 22 -2.04 -7.68 5.61
CA MET A 22 -3.02 -7.81 4.54
C MET A 22 -3.97 -8.98 4.78
N ARG A 23 -5.27 -8.70 4.72
CA ARG A 23 -6.29 -9.71 4.99
C ARG A 23 -6.37 -10.71 3.84
N ARG A 24 -6.68 -11.97 4.16
CA ARG A 24 -6.86 -13.02 3.15
C ARG A 24 -8.06 -12.77 2.23
N ASP A 25 -9.02 -11.97 2.68
CA ASP A 25 -10.23 -11.60 1.95
C ASP A 25 -10.11 -10.23 1.25
N CYS A 26 -8.90 -9.75 0.96
CA CYS A 26 -8.71 -8.55 0.15
C CYS A 26 -9.10 -8.81 -1.32
N ASP A 27 -9.86 -7.88 -1.90
CA ASP A 27 -10.26 -7.93 -3.31
C ASP A 27 -9.29 -7.21 -4.25
N LEU A 28 -8.50 -6.29 -3.71
CA LEU A 28 -7.67 -5.37 -4.48
C LEU A 28 -6.34 -5.11 -3.76
N ALA A 29 -5.24 -5.23 -4.50
CA ALA A 29 -3.93 -4.78 -4.09
C ALA A 29 -3.50 -3.59 -4.96
N ILE A 30 -3.18 -2.47 -4.30
CA ILE A 30 -2.63 -1.28 -4.94
C ILE A 30 -1.14 -1.22 -4.62
N PHE A 31 -0.32 -1.17 -5.67
CA PHE A 31 1.12 -1.04 -5.57
C PHE A 31 1.48 0.44 -5.64
N ILE A 32 2.35 0.87 -4.74
CA ILE A 32 2.77 2.26 -4.60
C ILE A 32 4.18 2.43 -5.18
N ASP A 33 4.35 3.44 -6.02
CA ASP A 33 5.65 3.97 -6.44
C ASP A 33 6.24 4.82 -5.30
N VAL A 34 6.89 4.13 -4.36
CA VAL A 34 7.54 4.77 -3.21
C VAL A 34 8.64 5.75 -3.63
N PRO A 35 9.55 5.43 -4.59
CA PRO A 35 10.52 6.40 -5.08
C PRO A 35 9.89 7.71 -5.58
N LYS A 36 8.82 7.63 -6.40
CA LYS A 36 8.11 8.81 -6.88
C LYS A 36 7.49 9.60 -5.73
N ALA A 37 6.79 8.92 -4.81
CA ALA A 37 6.16 9.57 -3.67
C ALA A 37 7.18 10.27 -2.76
N LEU A 38 8.33 9.64 -2.49
CA LEU A 38 9.44 10.24 -1.74
C LEU A 38 9.99 11.49 -2.45
N SER A 39 10.15 11.44 -3.77
CA SER A 39 10.64 12.59 -4.55
C SER A 39 9.70 13.80 -4.53
N GLU A 40 8.41 13.57 -4.34
CA GLU A 40 7.38 14.61 -4.21
C GLU A 40 7.08 14.98 -2.75
N GLY A 41 7.89 14.49 -1.79
CA GLY A 41 7.85 14.90 -0.38
C GLY A 41 6.94 14.07 0.53
N ILE A 42 6.36 12.97 0.05
CA ILE A 42 5.62 12.03 0.91
C ILE A 42 6.61 11.29 1.81
N GLN A 43 6.36 11.33 3.12
CA GLN A 43 7.22 10.66 4.09
C GLN A 43 6.84 9.19 4.26
N PHE A 44 7.84 8.34 4.48
CA PHE A 44 7.65 6.93 4.80
C PHE A 44 8.51 6.55 6.01
N PHE A 45 7.98 5.67 6.84
CA PHE A 45 8.61 5.24 8.09
C PHE A 45 8.47 3.74 8.27
N TRP A 46 9.47 3.09 8.86
CA TRP A 46 9.34 1.72 9.33
C TRP A 46 8.79 1.73 10.76
N SER A 47 7.73 0.97 10.99
CA SER A 47 7.32 0.60 12.35
C SER A 47 8.29 -0.41 12.95
N GLU A 48 8.27 -0.55 14.28
CA GLU A 48 9.07 -1.56 15.01
C GLU A 48 8.82 -2.99 14.52
N ASN A 49 7.60 -3.28 14.04
CA ASN A 49 7.21 -4.59 13.54
C ASN A 49 7.49 -4.79 12.03
N GLY A 50 8.29 -3.91 11.41
CA GLY A 50 8.67 -4.04 10.00
C GLY A 50 7.54 -3.76 9.01
N VAL A 51 6.49 -3.05 9.42
CA VAL A 51 5.45 -2.53 8.52
C VAL A 51 5.85 -1.13 8.06
N LEU A 52 5.75 -0.87 6.76
CA LEU A 52 5.99 0.45 6.17
C LEU A 52 4.75 1.32 6.38
N LEU A 53 4.95 2.55 6.84
CA LEU A 53 3.90 3.51 7.17
C LEU A 53 4.11 4.80 6.39
N THR A 54 3.02 5.48 6.05
CA THR A 54 3.06 6.87 5.58
C THR A 54 1.92 7.67 6.22
N PRO A 55 2.14 8.93 6.62
CA PRO A 55 1.07 9.83 7.00
C PRO A 55 0.25 10.26 5.78
N GLY A 56 0.76 10.07 4.56
CA GLY A 56 0.19 10.66 3.34
C GLY A 56 0.65 12.10 3.14
N ASP A 57 -0.10 12.83 2.33
CA ASP A 57 0.04 14.27 2.08
C ASP A 57 -0.53 15.10 3.24
N THR A 58 -0.68 16.42 3.03
CA THR A 58 -1.23 17.35 4.02
C THR A 58 -2.66 17.04 4.44
N GLU A 59 -3.40 16.25 3.66
CA GLU A 59 -4.76 15.79 3.97
C GLU A 59 -4.78 14.35 4.51
N GLY A 60 -3.60 13.74 4.73
CA GLY A 60 -3.48 12.37 5.19
C GLY A 60 -3.71 11.32 4.10
N LYS A 61 -3.58 11.70 2.82
CA LYS A 61 -3.94 10.85 1.67
C LYS A 61 -2.71 10.44 0.87
N LEU A 62 -2.83 9.31 0.17
CA LEU A 62 -1.89 8.93 -0.86
C LEU A 62 -2.62 8.94 -2.20
N LEU A 63 -2.28 9.91 -3.04
CA LEU A 63 -2.99 10.17 -4.30
C LEU A 63 -2.74 9.05 -5.32
N PRO A 64 -3.72 8.77 -6.22
CA PRO A 64 -3.57 7.75 -7.27
C PRO A 64 -2.38 7.94 -8.20
N ARG A 65 -1.83 9.16 -8.33
CA ARG A 65 -0.63 9.44 -9.13
C ARG A 65 0.62 8.68 -8.66
N TYR A 66 0.60 8.16 -7.44
CA TYR A 66 1.66 7.31 -6.87
C TYR A 66 1.36 5.82 -7.02
N PHE A 67 0.27 5.43 -7.69
CA PHE A 67 -0.01 4.03 -7.93
C PHE A 67 0.81 3.57 -9.14
N SER A 68 1.56 2.49 -8.97
CA SER A 68 2.33 1.87 -10.06
C SER A 68 1.57 0.72 -10.71
N ARG A 69 0.68 0.06 -9.96
CA ARG A 69 -0.15 -1.04 -10.45
C ARG A 69 -1.37 -1.24 -9.55
N ALA A 70 -2.50 -1.62 -10.14
CA ALA A 70 -3.66 -2.14 -9.42
C ALA A 70 -3.89 -3.60 -9.82
N LEU A 71 -4.10 -4.47 -8.84
CA LEU A 71 -4.31 -5.90 -9.04
C LEU A 71 -5.59 -6.31 -8.32
N GLN A 72 -6.61 -6.68 -9.09
CA GLN A 72 -7.75 -7.41 -8.53
C GLN A 72 -7.25 -8.79 -8.10
N LEU A 73 -7.58 -9.20 -6.88
CA LEU A 73 -7.19 -10.49 -6.30
C LEU A 73 -8.34 -11.51 -6.36
N ARG A 74 -9.60 -11.04 -6.35
CA ARG A 74 -10.79 -11.88 -6.37
C ARG A 74 -11.87 -11.29 -7.29
N PRO A 75 -12.75 -12.13 -7.89
CA PRO A 75 -12.74 -13.60 -7.84
C PRO A 75 -11.60 -14.20 -8.69
N THR A 76 -11.15 -13.47 -9.70
CA THR A 76 -10.04 -13.85 -10.57
C THR A 76 -9.00 -12.75 -10.55
N GLN A 77 -7.73 -13.14 -10.53
CA GLN A 77 -6.62 -12.21 -10.52
C GLN A 77 -6.48 -11.53 -11.89
N SER A 78 -6.53 -10.20 -11.91
CA SER A 78 -6.36 -9.40 -13.13
C SER A 78 -5.73 -8.04 -12.83
N ILE A 79 -4.91 -7.55 -13.76
CA ILE A 79 -4.36 -6.19 -13.69
C ILE A 79 -5.46 -5.21 -14.10
N LEU A 80 -5.67 -4.18 -13.29
CA LEU A 80 -6.59 -3.10 -13.58
C LEU A 80 -5.85 -1.89 -14.16
N PRO A 81 -6.47 -1.16 -15.11
CA PRO A 81 -5.90 0.10 -15.59
C PRO A 81 -5.86 1.14 -14.46
N LEU A 82 -4.82 1.98 -14.48
CA LEU A 82 -4.75 3.20 -13.68
C LEU A 82 -5.18 4.34 -14.60
N GLU A 83 -6.40 4.84 -14.40
CA GLU A 83 -6.94 6.00 -15.14
C GLU A 83 -6.48 7.32 -14.54
#